data_AF-A0A1Q8BCI4-F1
#
_entry.id   AF-A0A1Q8BCI4-F1
#
_cell.length_a   1.000
_cell.length_b   1.000
_cell.length_c   1.000
_cell.angle_alpha   90.00
_cell.angle_beta   90.00
_cell.angle_gamma   90.00
#
_symmetry.space_group_name_H-M   'P 1'
#
loop_
_entity.id
_entity.type
_entity.pdbx_description
1 polymer ?
#
loop_
_entity_poly.entity_id
_entity_poly.type
_entity_poly.pdbx_seq_one_letter_code
_entity_poly.pdbx_strand_id
1 'polypeptide(L)'
;MTGTFSPAIPVYLGAALSYRFPGQSSWTNSNSTQRIFPGSANVTVPLNLSPTPLIEQSSIAIEIYASSVPPGATIWLRWGASSAPSLVVVPMSDYEGLFPANIITVQDRAGNIPPYFYLDAAPPNNYVVVKAFVFSALGTTEIQQGRVNMTIHDPNGRPVRGATNLTMSIATSTSPYEFIAAWSYPSNSTQGTYLVYIDMVDSQGNLVYSFRGPGGTFGLVPPGFVPFPYNILPYLVVAGVGGIGTVGGVFYYRRRSKSYLAPFGHFNTLTAGELDGGTVSIEGNTGSGKTILSEQLMFEDLKRGRPCIFVSTSDFPSNVRSGMKSMGLEVKGYEQSGLLTFVDGYSAEAGQESTEKFSVPSIGDLTTLGMKISSSLPPQRSKGTSLYFDSLVPLASKTKPESIVSFVQSIGAKMKGIGGKAVFTLGPSVDPMVQKQLEDMSDCVVQMEAFEERGVRRRRLKIAKLRARRHQEGWNVFAIEDGKGIIFYSKKPKT
;
A
#
# COMPACT_ATOMS: atom_id res chain seq x y z
N MET A 1 62.25 -14.47 -0.79
CA MET A 1 62.41 -15.86 -1.26
C MET A 1 61.72 -15.97 -2.60
N THR A 2 62.46 -16.30 -3.64
CA THR A 2 61.96 -16.62 -4.99
C THR A 2 61.10 -17.87 -4.90
N GLY A 3 59.80 -17.67 -4.70
CA GLY A 3 58.78 -18.72 -4.86
C GLY A 3 58.35 -18.72 -6.31
N THR A 4 58.76 -19.74 -7.05
CA THR A 4 58.14 -20.11 -8.33
C THR A 4 56.62 -20.17 -8.14
N PHE A 5 55.88 -19.25 -8.78
CA PHE A 5 54.44 -19.41 -8.89
C PHE A 5 54.19 -20.67 -9.72
N SER A 6 53.90 -21.77 -9.02
CA SER A 6 53.25 -22.92 -9.64
C SER A 6 52.01 -22.41 -10.38
N PRO A 7 51.74 -22.82 -11.63
CA PRO A 7 50.54 -22.38 -12.34
C PRO A 7 49.34 -22.72 -11.47
N ALA A 8 48.72 -21.69 -10.89
CA ALA A 8 47.68 -21.86 -9.88
C ALA A 8 46.55 -22.68 -10.51
N ILE A 9 46.36 -23.89 -10.00
CA ILE A 9 45.30 -24.77 -10.47
C ILE A 9 43.99 -24.01 -10.26
N PRO A 10 43.21 -23.75 -11.32
CA PRO A 10 41.95 -23.03 -11.19
C PRO A 10 40.98 -23.82 -10.32
N VAL A 11 40.30 -23.14 -9.40
CA VAL A 11 39.18 -23.74 -8.66
C VAL A 11 37.95 -23.63 -9.55
N TYR A 12 37.24 -24.73 -9.77
CA TYR A 12 35.96 -24.70 -10.46
C TYR A 12 34.85 -24.63 -9.44
N LEU A 13 34.00 -23.62 -9.53
CA LEU A 13 32.78 -23.52 -8.75
C LEU A 13 31.64 -24.06 -9.58
N GLY A 14 31.00 -25.11 -9.10
CA GLY A 14 29.79 -25.66 -9.67
C GLY A 14 28.57 -25.27 -8.84
N ALA A 15 27.45 -25.12 -9.53
CA ALA A 15 26.14 -25.16 -8.91
C ALA A 15 25.31 -26.21 -9.62
N ALA A 16 24.45 -26.89 -8.86
CA ALA A 16 23.47 -27.81 -9.40
C ALA A 16 22.10 -27.47 -8.82
N LEU A 17 21.09 -27.50 -9.68
CA LEU A 17 19.69 -27.50 -9.28
C LEU A 17 19.11 -28.84 -9.69
N SER A 18 18.66 -29.58 -8.69
CA SER A 18 17.99 -30.86 -8.85
C SER A 18 16.52 -30.71 -8.50
N TYR A 19 15.64 -31.29 -9.30
CA TYR A 19 14.23 -31.41 -8.95
C TYR A 19 13.73 -32.83 -9.19
N ARG A 20 12.76 -33.27 -8.38
CA ARG A 20 12.03 -34.52 -8.59
C ARG A 20 10.54 -34.31 -8.44
N PHE A 21 9.79 -34.94 -9.32
CA PHE A 21 8.34 -34.99 -9.24
C PHE A 21 7.88 -36.02 -8.21
N PRO A 22 6.68 -35.85 -7.61
CA PRO A 22 6.12 -36.83 -6.67
C PRO A 22 6.07 -38.24 -7.25
N GLY A 23 6.48 -39.24 -6.46
CA GLY A 23 6.49 -40.65 -6.88
C GLY A 23 7.65 -41.07 -7.79
N GLN A 24 8.51 -40.14 -8.23
CA GLN A 24 9.73 -40.47 -8.98
C GLN A 24 10.92 -40.70 -8.04
N SER A 25 11.67 -41.77 -8.29
CA SER A 25 12.89 -42.10 -7.54
C SER A 25 14.12 -41.34 -8.04
N SER A 26 14.12 -40.95 -9.32
CA SER A 26 15.22 -40.26 -10.00
C SER A 26 15.09 -38.74 -9.95
N TRP A 27 16.20 -38.05 -9.71
CA TRP A 27 16.28 -36.59 -9.79
C TRP A 27 16.64 -36.12 -11.21
N THR A 28 16.01 -35.04 -11.65
CA THR A 28 16.43 -34.30 -12.86
C THR A 28 17.37 -33.19 -12.43
N ASN A 29 18.56 -33.15 -13.02
CA ASN A 29 19.64 -32.26 -12.59
C ASN A 29 20.00 -31.26 -13.70
N SER A 30 20.14 -29.99 -13.33
CA SER A 30 20.73 -28.94 -14.14
C SER A 30 21.98 -28.45 -13.45
N ASN A 31 23.13 -28.65 -14.11
CA ASN A 31 24.44 -28.37 -13.52
C ASN A 31 25.15 -27.33 -14.39
N SER A 32 25.84 -26.42 -13.73
CA SER A 32 26.66 -25.42 -14.40
C SER A 32 27.93 -25.21 -13.60
N THR A 33 29.05 -25.06 -14.28
CA THR A 33 30.36 -24.87 -13.66
C THR A 33 31.03 -23.64 -14.23
N GLN A 34 31.71 -22.91 -13.36
CA GLN A 34 32.49 -21.74 -13.73
C GLN A 34 33.88 -21.83 -13.14
N ARG A 35 34.87 -21.54 -14.00
CA ARG A 35 36.27 -21.50 -13.62
C ARG A 35 36.57 -20.21 -12.86
N ILE A 36 37.18 -20.33 -11.69
CA ILE A 36 37.60 -19.19 -10.86
C ILE A 36 39.14 -19.13 -10.84
N PHE A 37 39.66 -17.92 -10.99
CA PHE A 37 41.08 -17.63 -10.83
C PHE A 37 41.36 -17.07 -9.43
N PRO A 38 42.56 -17.29 -8.85
CA PRO A 38 42.91 -16.76 -7.53
C PRO A 38 42.76 -15.23 -7.44
N GLY A 39 42.05 -14.75 -6.42
CA GLY A 39 41.76 -13.32 -6.18
C GLY A 39 40.31 -13.08 -5.79
N SER A 40 39.94 -11.85 -5.44
CA SER A 40 38.54 -11.46 -5.24
C SER A 40 37.85 -11.34 -6.60
N ALA A 41 36.86 -12.19 -6.85
CA ALA A 41 36.08 -12.18 -8.09
C ALA A 41 34.60 -12.41 -7.79
N ASN A 42 33.73 -11.69 -8.49
CA ASN A 42 32.29 -11.98 -8.51
C ASN A 42 32.02 -13.00 -9.62
N VAL A 43 31.42 -14.12 -9.26
CA VAL A 43 31.26 -15.29 -10.12
C VAL A 43 29.77 -15.62 -10.20
N THR A 44 29.22 -15.62 -11.41
CA THR A 44 27.79 -15.87 -11.66
C THR A 44 27.64 -17.17 -12.43
N VAL A 45 27.10 -18.19 -11.77
CA VAL A 45 26.86 -19.52 -12.35
C VAL A 45 25.37 -19.61 -12.78
N PRO A 46 25.04 -19.45 -14.07
CA PRO A 46 23.66 -19.55 -14.53
C PRO A 46 23.22 -21.01 -14.54
N LEU A 47 22.05 -21.30 -13.94
CA LEU A 47 21.40 -22.60 -13.96
C LEU A 47 20.16 -22.53 -14.86
N ASN A 48 20.15 -23.35 -15.91
CA ASN A 48 19.03 -23.39 -16.84
C ASN A 48 17.96 -24.34 -16.32
N LEU A 49 16.73 -23.83 -16.17
CA LEU A 49 15.59 -24.63 -15.79
C LEU A 49 15.01 -25.36 -17.01
N SER A 50 14.52 -26.57 -16.78
CA SER A 50 13.70 -27.27 -17.77
C SER A 50 12.43 -26.45 -18.05
N PRO A 51 11.91 -26.43 -19.29
CA PRO A 51 10.61 -25.81 -19.60
C PRO A 51 9.42 -26.53 -18.95
N THR A 52 9.64 -27.69 -18.30
CA THR A 52 8.60 -28.42 -17.58
C THR A 52 8.30 -27.72 -16.24
N PRO A 53 7.08 -27.22 -16.01
CA PRO A 53 6.74 -26.54 -14.77
C PRO A 53 6.78 -27.52 -13.58
N LEU A 54 7.27 -27.04 -12.43
CA LEU A 54 7.27 -27.80 -11.18
C LEU A 54 5.84 -27.92 -10.67
N ILE A 55 5.46 -29.12 -10.24
CA ILE A 55 4.12 -29.40 -9.69
C ILE A 55 4.15 -29.44 -8.17
N GLU A 56 2.99 -29.38 -7.55
CA GLU A 56 2.81 -29.54 -6.12
C GLU A 56 3.57 -30.76 -5.56
N GLN A 57 4.22 -30.61 -4.40
CA GLN A 57 5.06 -31.63 -3.75
C GLN A 57 6.35 -32.01 -4.50
N SER A 58 6.71 -31.31 -5.58
CA SER A 58 8.03 -31.48 -6.20
C SER A 58 9.13 -31.14 -5.19
N SER A 59 10.10 -32.03 -5.03
CA SER A 59 11.26 -31.73 -4.18
C SER A 59 12.31 -31.01 -5.01
N ILE A 60 12.84 -29.92 -4.50
CA ILE A 60 13.93 -29.15 -5.11
C ILE A 60 15.15 -29.24 -4.21
N ALA A 61 16.32 -29.45 -4.79
CA ALA A 61 17.59 -29.38 -4.11
C ALA A 61 18.51 -28.43 -4.89
N ILE A 62 19.18 -27.54 -4.17
CA ILE A 62 20.18 -26.63 -4.72
C ILE A 62 21.51 -26.98 -4.07
N GLU A 63 22.52 -27.26 -4.88
CA GLU A 63 23.87 -27.61 -4.46
C GLU A 63 24.87 -26.60 -5.01
N ILE A 64 25.85 -26.23 -4.18
CA ILE A 64 27.02 -25.46 -4.59
C ILE A 64 28.24 -26.25 -4.18
N TYR A 65 29.12 -26.54 -5.13
CA TYR A 65 30.32 -27.34 -4.91
C TYR A 65 31.55 -26.69 -5.54
N ALA A 66 32.73 -27.01 -5.02
CA ALA A 66 34.00 -26.59 -5.61
C ALA A 66 34.82 -27.82 -5.98
N SER A 67 35.33 -27.89 -7.20
CA SER A 67 36.23 -28.94 -7.68
C SER A 67 37.61 -28.37 -8.05
N SER A 68 38.63 -29.24 -8.06
CA SER A 68 40.04 -28.88 -8.30
C SER A 68 40.66 -27.98 -7.21
N VAL A 69 40.36 -28.27 -5.93
CA VAL A 69 40.93 -27.56 -4.78
C VAL A 69 42.43 -27.90 -4.63
N PRO A 70 43.36 -26.93 -4.65
CA PRO A 70 44.78 -27.19 -4.48
C PRO A 70 45.10 -27.84 -3.13
N PRO A 71 46.14 -28.70 -3.04
CA PRO A 71 46.59 -29.26 -1.77
C PRO A 71 46.95 -28.14 -0.79
N GLY A 72 46.27 -28.09 0.36
CA GLY A 72 46.48 -27.07 1.40
C GLY A 72 45.59 -25.82 1.31
N ALA A 73 44.69 -25.72 0.31
CA ALA A 73 43.73 -24.62 0.24
C ALA A 73 42.53 -24.87 1.17
N THR A 74 42.14 -23.86 1.96
CA THR A 74 40.93 -23.89 2.80
C THR A 74 39.81 -23.13 2.08
N ILE A 75 38.69 -23.81 1.79
CA ILE A 75 37.51 -23.18 1.17
C ILE A 75 36.45 -22.96 2.25
N TRP A 76 35.96 -21.72 2.36
CA TRP A 76 34.84 -21.37 3.23
C TRP A 76 33.63 -21.04 2.36
N LEU A 77 32.60 -21.89 2.39
CA LEU A 77 31.28 -21.56 1.88
C LEU A 77 30.38 -21.28 3.08
N ARG A 78 29.84 -20.07 3.21
CA ARG A 78 28.97 -19.70 4.33
C ARG A 78 27.56 -19.35 3.87
N TRP A 79 26.76 -20.41 3.75
CA TRP A 79 25.31 -20.46 3.97
C TRP A 79 24.95 -21.95 4.26
N GLY A 80 24.31 -22.28 5.40
CA GLY A 80 23.94 -23.66 5.79
C GLY A 80 25.01 -24.55 6.48
N ALA A 81 25.37 -24.28 7.74
CA ALA A 81 26.35 -25.09 8.51
C ALA A 81 25.77 -26.40 9.09
N SER A 82 26.52 -27.51 9.08
CA SER A 82 26.02 -28.86 9.36
C SER A 82 25.85 -29.27 10.84
N SER A 83 26.21 -28.44 11.82
CA SER A 83 25.82 -28.66 13.22
C SER A 83 24.39 -28.20 13.53
N ALA A 84 23.75 -27.43 12.64
CA ALA A 84 22.40 -26.92 12.78
C ALA A 84 21.71 -26.80 11.40
N PRO A 85 20.72 -27.64 11.06
CA PRO A 85 20.08 -27.62 9.74
C PRO A 85 19.45 -26.25 9.45
N SER A 86 19.68 -25.73 8.24
CA SER A 86 19.08 -24.47 7.77
C SER A 86 17.96 -24.77 6.77
N LEU A 87 16.72 -24.54 7.20
CA LEU A 87 15.51 -24.61 6.37
C LEU A 87 15.22 -23.21 5.83
N VAL A 88 15.20 -23.05 4.51
CA VAL A 88 14.69 -21.83 3.88
C VAL A 88 13.27 -22.13 3.38
N VAL A 89 12.29 -21.76 4.21
CA VAL A 89 10.91 -21.60 3.75
C VAL A 89 10.86 -20.23 3.08
N VAL A 90 10.60 -20.19 1.78
CA VAL A 90 10.30 -18.93 1.09
C VAL A 90 8.79 -18.78 1.11
N PRO A 91 8.21 -17.98 2.04
CA PRO A 91 6.79 -17.67 1.98
C PRO A 91 6.56 -16.82 0.74
N MET A 92 6.02 -17.44 -0.31
CA MET A 92 5.52 -16.70 -1.46
C MET A 92 4.12 -16.21 -1.11
N SER A 93 3.88 -14.91 -1.23
CA SER A 93 2.56 -14.29 -1.12
C SER A 93 2.24 -13.63 -2.46
N ASP A 94 0.95 -13.51 -2.78
CA ASP A 94 0.46 -12.91 -4.03
C ASP A 94 0.99 -13.55 -5.32
N TYR A 95 1.42 -14.82 -5.25
CA TYR A 95 1.88 -15.57 -6.42
C TYR A 95 0.71 -16.06 -7.30
N GLU A 96 -0.51 -16.04 -6.76
CA GLU A 96 -1.78 -16.13 -7.49
C GLU A 96 -2.72 -15.00 -7.06
N GLY A 97 -3.54 -14.52 -7.98
CA GLY A 97 -4.51 -13.47 -7.70
C GLY A 97 -5.37 -13.10 -8.89
N LEU A 98 -6.27 -12.16 -8.69
CA LEU A 98 -7.07 -11.60 -9.78
C LEU A 98 -6.32 -10.51 -10.52
N PHE A 99 -6.47 -10.48 -11.85
CA PHE A 99 -5.84 -9.47 -12.69
C PHE A 99 -6.43 -8.06 -12.38
N PRO A 100 -5.61 -7.01 -12.22
CA PRO A 100 -6.07 -5.71 -11.71
C PRO A 100 -6.99 -4.92 -12.66
N ALA A 101 -7.05 -5.29 -13.95
CA ALA A 101 -8.01 -4.74 -14.90
C ALA A 101 -9.24 -5.68 -15.02
N ASN A 102 -10.44 -5.19 -14.70
CA ASN A 102 -11.72 -5.91 -14.82
C ASN A 102 -11.82 -7.20 -13.97
N ILE A 103 -11.62 -7.04 -12.67
CA ILE A 103 -11.43 -8.10 -11.66
C ILE A 103 -12.49 -9.23 -11.71
N ILE A 104 -13.77 -8.89 -11.90
CA ILE A 104 -14.91 -9.82 -12.09
C ILE A 104 -15.91 -9.17 -13.04
N THR A 105 -16.52 -9.96 -13.93
CA THR A 105 -17.68 -9.52 -14.73
C THR A 105 -18.86 -10.45 -14.52
N VAL A 106 -20.04 -9.86 -14.33
CA VAL A 106 -21.31 -10.60 -14.22
C VAL A 106 -22.11 -10.40 -15.50
N GLN A 107 -22.49 -11.48 -16.15
CA GLN A 107 -23.10 -11.51 -17.48
C GLN A 107 -24.38 -12.33 -17.51
N ASP A 108 -25.22 -12.08 -18.51
CA ASP A 108 -26.31 -12.98 -18.88
C ASP A 108 -25.79 -14.18 -19.70
N ARG A 109 -26.70 -15.10 -20.03
CA ARG A 109 -26.38 -16.28 -20.85
C ARG A 109 -25.85 -15.92 -22.25
N ALA A 110 -26.21 -14.76 -22.79
CA ALA A 110 -25.76 -14.29 -24.09
C ALA A 110 -24.42 -13.54 -24.02
N GLY A 111 -23.84 -13.37 -22.82
CA GLY A 111 -22.56 -12.68 -22.60
C GLY A 111 -22.71 -11.15 -22.46
N ASN A 112 -23.93 -10.62 -22.40
CA ASN A 112 -24.13 -9.19 -22.15
C ASN A 112 -23.93 -8.89 -20.66
N ILE A 113 -23.63 -7.63 -20.34
CA ILE A 113 -23.48 -7.14 -18.96
C ILE A 113 -24.73 -6.30 -18.64
N PRO A 114 -25.88 -6.92 -18.31
CA PRO A 114 -27.08 -6.15 -18.04
C PRO A 114 -26.93 -5.38 -16.72
N PRO A 115 -27.54 -4.18 -16.61
CA PRO A 115 -27.49 -3.39 -15.38
C PRO A 115 -28.22 -4.06 -14.20
N TYR A 116 -29.11 -5.03 -14.47
CA TYR A 116 -29.83 -5.85 -13.50
C TYR A 116 -30.47 -7.06 -14.21
N PHE A 117 -30.87 -8.05 -13.43
CA PHE A 117 -31.55 -9.26 -13.87
C PHE A 117 -33.01 -9.26 -13.37
N TYR A 118 -33.95 -9.72 -14.19
CA TYR A 118 -35.36 -9.75 -13.84
C TYR A 118 -35.74 -11.03 -13.10
N LEU A 119 -36.41 -10.92 -11.95
CA LEU A 119 -36.84 -12.05 -11.11
C LEU A 119 -37.83 -12.97 -11.81
N ASP A 120 -38.64 -12.44 -12.73
CA ASP A 120 -39.62 -13.18 -13.52
C ASP A 120 -39.05 -13.75 -14.82
N ALA A 121 -37.72 -13.67 -15.04
CA ALA A 121 -37.09 -14.26 -16.20
C ALA A 121 -37.40 -15.76 -16.28
N ALA A 122 -38.08 -16.17 -17.35
CA ALA A 122 -38.36 -17.58 -17.61
C ALA A 122 -37.05 -18.31 -17.98
N PRO A 123 -36.86 -19.58 -17.58
CA PRO A 123 -35.80 -20.42 -18.13
C PRO A 123 -35.91 -20.44 -19.66
N PRO A 124 -34.80 -20.27 -20.40
CA PRO A 124 -33.40 -20.38 -19.97
C PRO A 124 -32.69 -19.05 -19.68
N ASN A 125 -33.42 -17.97 -19.38
CA ASN A 125 -32.86 -16.62 -19.17
C ASN A 125 -32.59 -16.29 -17.69
N ASN A 126 -32.91 -17.21 -16.77
CA ASN A 126 -32.72 -17.05 -15.33
C ASN A 126 -31.32 -17.44 -14.84
N TYR A 127 -30.28 -17.12 -15.63
CA TYR A 127 -28.89 -17.44 -15.31
C TYR A 127 -28.06 -16.18 -15.11
N VAL A 128 -27.18 -16.26 -14.13
CA VAL A 128 -26.10 -15.29 -13.91
C VAL A 128 -24.79 -16.02 -14.17
N VAL A 129 -23.99 -15.49 -15.10
CA VAL A 129 -22.67 -16.02 -15.45
C VAL A 129 -21.62 -15.09 -14.86
N VAL A 130 -20.77 -15.61 -13.99
CA VAL A 130 -19.66 -14.87 -13.38
C VAL A 130 -18.37 -15.29 -14.08
N LYS A 131 -17.62 -14.29 -14.55
CA LYS A 131 -16.28 -14.48 -15.10
C LYS A 131 -15.24 -13.79 -14.22
N ALA A 132 -14.12 -14.45 -13.99
CA ALA A 132 -13.00 -13.95 -13.23
C ALA A 132 -11.70 -14.17 -14.00
N PHE A 133 -10.81 -13.18 -13.97
CA PHE A 133 -9.52 -13.26 -14.65
C PHE A 133 -8.41 -13.51 -13.63
N VAL A 134 -7.84 -14.70 -13.66
CA VAL A 134 -6.88 -15.21 -12.69
C VAL A 134 -5.48 -15.22 -13.28
N PHE A 135 -4.51 -14.77 -12.50
CA PHE A 135 -3.08 -14.95 -12.77
C PHE A 135 -2.52 -15.97 -11.76
N SER A 136 -1.66 -16.89 -12.23
CA SER A 136 -0.88 -17.80 -11.40
C SER A 136 0.55 -17.86 -11.91
N ALA A 137 1.51 -17.68 -11.00
CA ALA A 137 2.94 -17.75 -11.28
C ALA A 137 3.42 -19.19 -11.55
N LEU A 138 2.71 -20.21 -11.09
CA LEU A 138 3.06 -21.63 -11.27
C LEU A 138 2.24 -22.31 -12.39
N GLY A 139 1.38 -21.54 -13.08
CA GLY A 139 0.66 -21.96 -14.28
C GLY A 139 -0.65 -22.71 -14.00
N THR A 140 -1.24 -23.28 -15.05
CA THR A 140 -2.61 -23.82 -14.97
C THR A 140 -2.77 -25.02 -14.05
N THR A 141 -1.71 -25.79 -13.82
CA THR A 141 -1.74 -26.97 -12.95
C THR A 141 -2.07 -26.62 -11.50
N GLU A 142 -1.73 -25.40 -11.07
CA GLU A 142 -2.04 -24.95 -9.71
C GLU A 142 -3.49 -24.50 -9.55
N ILE A 143 -4.15 -24.04 -10.61
CA ILE A 143 -5.49 -23.41 -10.52
C ILE A 143 -6.62 -24.27 -11.11
N GLN A 144 -6.32 -25.37 -11.80
CA GLN A 144 -7.31 -26.17 -12.55
C GLN A 144 -8.17 -27.13 -11.70
N GLN A 145 -7.75 -27.51 -10.49
CA GLN A 145 -8.38 -28.60 -9.71
C GLN A 145 -9.41 -28.14 -8.67
N GLY A 146 -10.36 -27.29 -9.06
CA GLY A 146 -11.38 -26.80 -8.11
C GLY A 146 -10.86 -25.89 -7.02
N ARG A 147 -9.78 -25.19 -7.36
CA ARG A 147 -9.06 -24.29 -6.47
C ARG A 147 -9.52 -22.85 -6.56
N VAL A 148 -10.31 -22.51 -7.58
CA VAL A 148 -11.00 -21.23 -7.70
C VAL A 148 -12.50 -21.46 -7.48
N ASN A 149 -13.00 -20.98 -6.36
CA ASN A 149 -14.38 -21.21 -5.94
C ASN A 149 -15.15 -19.89 -5.82
N MET A 150 -16.41 -19.93 -6.25
CA MET A 150 -17.34 -18.82 -6.22
C MET A 150 -18.40 -19.04 -5.14
N THR A 151 -18.66 -18.01 -4.34
CA THR A 151 -19.80 -17.96 -3.43
C THR A 151 -20.64 -16.71 -3.70
N ILE A 152 -21.94 -16.88 -3.92
CA ILE A 152 -22.89 -15.78 -4.05
C ILE A 152 -23.62 -15.59 -2.73
N HIS A 153 -23.66 -14.36 -2.23
CA HIS A 153 -24.44 -13.96 -1.07
C HIS A 153 -25.69 -13.18 -1.50
N ASP A 154 -26.81 -13.49 -0.84
CA ASP A 154 -28.08 -12.80 -1.02
C ASP A 154 -28.04 -11.37 -0.43
N PRO A 155 -29.08 -10.55 -0.65
CA PRO A 155 -29.15 -9.18 -0.10
C PRO A 155 -29.08 -9.10 1.43
N ASN A 156 -29.30 -10.21 2.15
CA ASN A 156 -29.19 -10.31 3.60
C ASN A 156 -27.81 -10.84 4.05
N GLY A 157 -26.87 -11.00 3.13
CA GLY A 157 -25.52 -11.50 3.39
C GLY A 157 -25.42 -13.01 3.57
N ARG A 158 -26.47 -13.78 3.28
CA ARG A 158 -26.50 -15.25 3.42
C ARG A 158 -26.04 -15.93 2.14
N PRO A 159 -25.19 -16.98 2.21
CA PRO A 159 -24.82 -17.75 1.03
C PRO A 159 -26.06 -18.33 0.33
N VAL A 160 -26.09 -18.21 -1.00
CA VAL A 160 -27.22 -18.64 -1.81
C VAL A 160 -27.11 -20.13 -2.11
N ARG A 161 -28.25 -20.83 -1.98
CA ARG A 161 -28.33 -22.26 -2.27
C ARG A 161 -28.03 -22.52 -3.75
N GLY A 162 -27.09 -23.42 -4.02
CA GLY A 162 -26.63 -23.74 -5.38
C GLY A 162 -25.54 -22.82 -5.93
N ALA A 163 -25.10 -21.82 -5.15
CA ALA A 163 -23.96 -20.96 -5.48
C ALA A 163 -23.08 -20.71 -4.24
N THR A 164 -22.87 -21.74 -3.42
CA THR A 164 -21.96 -21.68 -2.27
C THR A 164 -20.78 -22.61 -2.54
N ASN A 165 -19.56 -22.07 -2.46
CA ASN A 165 -18.32 -22.77 -2.78
C ASN A 165 -18.38 -23.52 -4.13
N LEU A 166 -18.97 -22.87 -5.12
CA LEU A 166 -19.16 -23.42 -6.45
C LEU A 166 -17.84 -23.30 -7.23
N THR A 167 -17.26 -24.43 -7.58
CA THR A 167 -16.03 -24.48 -8.38
C THR A 167 -16.22 -23.83 -9.74
N MET A 168 -15.33 -22.89 -10.08
CA MET A 168 -15.30 -22.25 -11.38
C MET A 168 -14.51 -23.10 -12.39
N SER A 169 -15.00 -23.18 -13.62
CA SER A 169 -14.31 -23.86 -14.72
C SER A 169 -13.41 -22.90 -15.49
N ILE A 170 -12.21 -23.34 -15.82
CA ILE A 170 -11.30 -22.58 -16.68
C ILE A 170 -11.81 -22.58 -18.13
N ALA A 171 -11.79 -21.41 -18.78
CA ALA A 171 -12.26 -21.20 -20.15
C ALA A 171 -11.13 -20.89 -21.13
N THR A 172 -9.99 -20.37 -20.67
CA THR A 172 -8.81 -20.08 -21.50
C THR A 172 -7.57 -20.85 -21.02
N SER A 173 -6.69 -21.22 -21.96
CA SER A 173 -5.44 -21.94 -21.67
C SER A 173 -4.23 -21.02 -21.51
N THR A 174 -4.39 -19.71 -21.70
CA THR A 174 -3.32 -18.70 -21.62
C THR A 174 -3.62 -17.68 -20.53
N SER A 175 -2.58 -17.23 -19.83
CA SER A 175 -2.68 -16.20 -18.79
C SER A 175 -2.95 -14.81 -19.42
N PRO A 176 -3.86 -13.97 -18.86
CA PRO A 176 -4.69 -14.24 -17.69
C PRO A 176 -5.77 -15.30 -17.96
N TYR A 177 -5.87 -16.27 -17.06
CA TYR A 177 -6.76 -17.41 -17.17
C TYR A 177 -8.19 -17.00 -16.83
N GLU A 178 -9.13 -17.23 -17.75
CA GLU A 178 -10.54 -16.92 -17.55
C GLU A 178 -11.22 -18.07 -16.82
N PHE A 179 -11.84 -17.79 -15.69
CA PHE A 179 -12.66 -18.73 -14.92
C PHE A 179 -14.12 -18.33 -15.00
N ILE A 180 -14.98 -19.31 -15.24
CA ILE A 180 -16.42 -19.11 -15.43
C ILE A 180 -17.19 -20.01 -14.48
N ALA A 181 -18.20 -19.45 -13.81
CA ALA A 181 -19.23 -20.21 -13.13
C ALA A 181 -20.60 -19.59 -13.41
N ALA A 182 -21.64 -20.42 -13.44
CA ALA A 182 -23.01 -19.98 -13.67
C ALA A 182 -23.89 -20.40 -12.50
N TRP A 183 -24.81 -19.53 -12.12
CA TRP A 183 -25.85 -19.81 -11.14
C TRP A 183 -27.23 -19.53 -11.73
N SER A 184 -28.15 -20.49 -11.60
CA SER A 184 -29.55 -20.30 -11.95
C SER A 184 -30.32 -19.79 -10.74
N TYR A 185 -30.99 -18.64 -10.89
CA TYR A 185 -31.80 -18.08 -9.83
C TYR A 185 -33.27 -18.53 -9.99
N PRO A 186 -33.91 -19.04 -8.91
CA PRO A 186 -35.34 -19.34 -8.93
C PRO A 186 -36.17 -18.04 -8.89
N SER A 187 -37.42 -18.11 -9.33
CA SER A 187 -38.34 -16.97 -9.37
C SER A 187 -38.73 -16.44 -7.99
N ASN A 188 -38.52 -17.22 -6.93
CA ASN A 188 -38.71 -16.82 -5.53
C ASN A 188 -37.44 -16.25 -4.87
N SER A 189 -36.40 -15.95 -5.66
CA SER A 189 -35.17 -15.29 -5.19
C SER A 189 -35.49 -13.95 -4.52
N THR A 190 -34.72 -13.60 -3.50
CA THR A 190 -34.86 -12.34 -2.79
C THR A 190 -34.50 -11.15 -3.68
N GLN A 191 -35.42 -10.20 -3.85
CA GLN A 191 -35.13 -8.95 -4.53
C GLN A 191 -34.00 -8.20 -3.84
N GLY A 192 -33.03 -7.69 -4.61
CA GLY A 192 -31.96 -6.84 -4.08
C GLY A 192 -30.61 -7.06 -4.75
N THR A 193 -29.56 -6.56 -4.11
CA THR A 193 -28.17 -6.67 -4.58
C THR A 193 -27.53 -7.94 -4.02
N TYR A 194 -26.99 -8.75 -4.91
CA TYR A 194 -26.21 -9.94 -4.59
C TYR A 194 -24.72 -9.62 -4.68
N LEU A 195 -23.94 -10.29 -3.83
CA LEU A 195 -22.48 -10.18 -3.80
C LEU A 195 -21.84 -11.48 -4.26
N VAL A 196 -20.77 -11.37 -5.02
CA VAL A 196 -19.99 -12.49 -5.55
C VAL A 196 -18.61 -12.46 -4.92
N TYR A 197 -18.29 -13.54 -4.22
CA TYR A 197 -17.02 -13.78 -3.56
C TYR A 197 -16.26 -14.85 -4.33
N ILE A 198 -14.95 -14.66 -4.48
CA ILE A 198 -14.06 -15.63 -5.10
C ILE A 198 -12.97 -15.97 -4.09
N ASP A 199 -12.77 -17.26 -3.88
CA ASP A 199 -11.70 -17.79 -3.04
C ASP A 199 -10.79 -18.67 -3.88
N MET A 200 -9.49 -18.43 -3.76
CA MET A 200 -8.44 -19.25 -4.35
C MET A 200 -7.76 -20.03 -3.23
N VAL A 201 -7.74 -21.34 -3.36
CA VAL A 201 -7.09 -22.23 -2.39
C VAL A 201 -5.89 -22.89 -3.03
N ASP A 202 -4.82 -23.01 -2.25
CA ASP A 202 -3.66 -23.76 -2.67
C ASP A 202 -3.99 -25.25 -2.71
N SER A 203 -2.94 -25.90 -3.11
CA SER A 203 -2.72 -27.30 -3.28
C SER A 203 -2.92 -28.14 -2.00
N GLN A 204 -2.68 -27.51 -0.83
CA GLN A 204 -2.89 -28.06 0.50
C GLN A 204 -4.27 -27.67 1.10
N GLY A 205 -5.09 -26.91 0.36
CA GLY A 205 -6.40 -26.42 0.78
C GLY A 205 -6.37 -25.13 1.61
N ASN A 206 -5.23 -24.45 1.71
CA ASN A 206 -5.13 -23.15 2.39
C ASN A 206 -5.61 -22.03 1.48
N LEU A 207 -6.21 -20.98 2.06
CA LEU A 207 -6.63 -19.80 1.32
C LEU A 207 -5.42 -18.96 0.87
N VAL A 208 -5.18 -18.86 -0.44
CA VAL A 208 -4.10 -18.06 -1.06
C VAL A 208 -4.57 -16.64 -1.34
N TYR A 209 -5.78 -16.51 -1.88
CA TYR A 209 -6.35 -15.22 -2.25
C TYR A 209 -7.86 -15.23 -2.05
N SER A 210 -8.40 -14.09 -1.60
CA SER A 210 -9.83 -13.93 -1.36
C SER A 210 -10.31 -12.57 -1.86
N PHE A 211 -11.19 -12.60 -2.86
CA PHE A 211 -11.83 -11.41 -3.37
C PHE A 211 -13.11 -11.10 -2.62
N ARG A 212 -13.19 -9.90 -2.05
CA ARG A 212 -14.35 -9.34 -1.35
C ARG A 212 -14.62 -7.89 -1.77
N GLY A 213 -14.45 -7.60 -3.07
CA GLY A 213 -14.52 -6.24 -3.61
C GLY A 213 -15.84 -5.89 -4.32
N PRO A 214 -16.08 -4.61 -4.62
CA PRO A 214 -17.32 -4.13 -5.23
C PRO A 214 -17.53 -4.57 -6.70
N GLY A 215 -16.49 -5.11 -7.36
CA GLY A 215 -16.54 -5.54 -8.75
C GLY A 215 -17.37 -6.80 -9.01
N GLY A 216 -17.76 -7.55 -7.98
CA GLY A 216 -18.58 -8.76 -8.09
C GLY A 216 -20.00 -8.56 -7.58
N THR A 217 -20.77 -7.60 -8.12
CA THR A 217 -22.16 -7.39 -7.65
C THR A 217 -23.16 -7.34 -8.80
N PHE A 218 -24.38 -7.82 -8.55
CA PHE A 218 -25.50 -7.74 -9.49
C PHE A 218 -26.83 -7.57 -8.76
N GLY A 219 -27.85 -7.05 -9.44
CA GLY A 219 -29.19 -6.87 -8.87
C GLY A 219 -30.21 -7.84 -9.46
N LEU A 220 -31.09 -8.38 -8.61
CA LEU A 220 -32.33 -9.04 -9.03
C LEU A 220 -33.54 -8.15 -8.72
N VAL A 221 -34.38 -7.90 -9.73
CA VAL A 221 -35.50 -6.97 -9.64
C VAL A 221 -36.82 -7.54 -10.18
N PRO A 222 -37.97 -7.16 -9.60
CA PRO A 222 -39.28 -7.48 -10.19
C PRO A 222 -39.51 -6.72 -11.50
N PRO A 223 -40.34 -7.27 -12.41
CA PRO A 223 -40.76 -6.57 -13.62
C PRO A 223 -41.51 -5.27 -13.28
N GLY A 224 -41.25 -4.21 -14.06
CA GLY A 224 -41.88 -2.89 -13.86
C GLY A 224 -41.25 -2.01 -12.78
N PHE A 225 -40.23 -2.50 -12.06
CA PHE A 225 -39.41 -1.67 -11.18
C PHE A 225 -38.23 -1.12 -11.97
N VAL A 226 -38.13 0.21 -12.12
CA VAL A 226 -36.93 0.89 -12.64
C VAL A 226 -36.18 1.52 -11.47
N PRO A 227 -35.20 0.83 -10.88
CA PRO A 227 -34.41 1.36 -9.79
C PRO A 227 -33.34 2.31 -10.31
N PHE A 228 -33.11 3.38 -9.55
CA PHE A 228 -31.91 4.21 -9.62
C PHE A 228 -30.64 3.32 -9.57
N PRO A 229 -29.54 3.71 -10.24
CA PRO A 229 -28.50 2.77 -10.67
C PRO A 229 -27.92 1.95 -9.51
N TYR A 230 -27.89 0.62 -9.66
CA TYR A 230 -27.42 -0.34 -8.64
C TYR A 230 -25.93 -0.29 -8.33
N ASN A 231 -25.18 0.57 -9.00
CA ASN A 231 -23.73 0.69 -8.90
C ASN A 231 -23.24 1.39 -7.60
N ILE A 232 -24.06 1.39 -6.54
CA ILE A 232 -23.82 2.12 -5.28
C ILE A 232 -24.00 1.25 -4.02
N LEU A 233 -24.61 0.07 -4.14
CA LEU A 233 -24.94 -0.81 -3.02
C LEU A 233 -23.84 -1.76 -2.50
N PRO A 234 -22.71 -2.04 -3.19
CA PRO A 234 -21.65 -2.89 -2.60
C PRO A 234 -21.03 -2.30 -1.32
N TYR A 235 -21.17 -1.00 -1.10
CA TYR A 235 -20.51 -0.27 -0.01
C TYR A 235 -21.29 -0.27 1.32
N LEU A 236 -22.53 -0.78 1.35
CA LEU A 236 -23.34 -0.81 2.58
C LEU A 236 -23.30 -2.17 3.30
N VAL A 237 -23.03 -3.27 2.60
CA VAL A 237 -23.18 -4.62 3.17
C VAL A 237 -21.99 -5.05 4.05
N VAL A 238 -20.79 -4.47 3.87
CA VAL A 238 -19.61 -4.79 4.71
C VAL A 238 -19.69 -4.16 6.12
N ALA A 239 -20.67 -3.28 6.40
CA ALA A 239 -20.73 -2.52 7.65
C ALA A 239 -21.79 -3.00 8.67
N GLY A 240 -22.43 -4.16 8.48
CA GLY A 240 -23.57 -4.53 9.32
C GLY A 240 -23.83 -6.02 9.48
N VAL A 241 -23.00 -6.72 10.25
CA VAL A 241 -23.42 -7.95 10.94
C VAL A 241 -23.60 -7.59 12.41
N GLY A 242 -24.82 -7.27 12.79
CA GLY A 242 -25.21 -6.99 14.18
C GLY A 242 -26.65 -6.51 14.27
N GLY A 243 -27.56 -7.44 14.57
CA GLY A 243 -28.92 -7.11 15.03
C GLY A 243 -30.04 -7.73 14.20
N ILE A 244 -30.54 -8.88 14.67
CA ILE A 244 -31.81 -9.49 14.28
C ILE A 244 -32.97 -8.69 14.91
N GLY A 245 -34.06 -8.48 14.16
CA GLY A 245 -35.34 -8.03 14.72
C GLY A 245 -36.32 -7.54 13.66
N THR A 246 -37.21 -8.42 13.22
CA THR A 246 -38.21 -8.20 12.17
C THR A 246 -39.53 -7.60 12.67
N VAL A 247 -40.16 -6.86 11.74
CA VAL A 247 -41.60 -6.53 11.59
C VAL A 247 -42.14 -5.29 12.32
N GLY A 248 -42.61 -4.32 11.51
CA GLY A 248 -43.80 -3.54 11.85
C GLY A 248 -43.65 -2.02 11.90
N GLY A 249 -43.43 -1.38 10.74
CA GLY A 249 -43.92 -0.04 10.40
C GLY A 249 -43.43 1.16 11.22
N VAL A 250 -42.68 2.05 10.57
CA VAL A 250 -43.02 3.49 10.44
C VAL A 250 -41.98 4.11 9.51
N PHE A 251 -42.48 4.80 8.48
CA PHE A 251 -41.84 5.87 7.73
C PHE A 251 -40.56 6.43 8.37
N TYR A 252 -39.38 6.04 7.88
CA TYR A 252 -38.20 6.88 8.01
C TYR A 252 -37.78 7.38 6.65
N TYR A 253 -38.43 8.47 6.26
CA TYR A 253 -37.90 9.44 5.31
C TYR A 253 -36.50 9.83 5.81
N ARG A 254 -35.45 9.11 5.38
CA ARG A 254 -34.07 9.48 5.73
C ARG A 254 -33.75 10.70 4.88
N ARG A 255 -34.15 11.87 5.40
CA ARG A 255 -33.68 13.19 4.99
C ARG A 255 -32.21 13.04 4.60
N ARG A 256 -31.88 13.48 3.38
CA ARG A 256 -30.50 13.81 2.98
C ARG A 256 -29.86 14.52 4.17
N SER A 257 -28.98 13.83 4.88
CA SER A 257 -28.17 14.48 5.90
C SER A 257 -27.29 15.43 5.12
N LYS A 258 -27.58 16.73 5.20
CA LYS A 258 -26.70 17.77 4.69
C LYS A 258 -25.31 17.46 5.26
N SER A 259 -24.33 17.15 4.41
CA SER A 259 -22.94 17.09 4.82
C SER A 259 -22.54 18.49 5.21
N TYR A 260 -22.01 18.66 6.43
CA TYR A 260 -21.53 19.96 6.88
C TYR A 260 -20.07 20.07 6.47
N LEU A 261 -19.74 21.15 5.77
CA LEU A 261 -18.35 21.54 5.51
C LEU A 261 -17.78 22.05 6.83
N ALA A 262 -16.92 21.26 7.45
CA ALA A 262 -16.24 21.63 8.68
C ALA A 262 -14.86 22.22 8.34
N PRO A 263 -14.49 23.38 8.89
CA PRO A 263 -13.18 23.99 8.65
C PRO A 263 -12.06 23.11 9.20
N PHE A 264 -10.81 23.45 8.89
CA PHE A 264 -9.64 22.68 9.29
C PHE A 264 -9.57 22.38 10.81
N GLY A 265 -10.15 23.24 11.66
CA GLY A 265 -10.27 23.00 13.11
C GLY A 265 -10.95 21.67 13.48
N HIS A 266 -11.74 21.05 12.59
CA HIS A 266 -12.26 19.70 12.80
C HIS A 266 -11.17 18.63 12.90
N PHE A 267 -9.98 18.87 12.34
CA PHE A 267 -8.83 17.99 12.50
C PHE A 267 -8.51 17.75 13.98
N ASN A 268 -8.61 18.78 14.83
CA ASN A 268 -8.41 18.63 16.27
C ASN A 268 -9.46 17.72 16.92
N THR A 269 -10.67 17.63 16.36
CA THR A 269 -11.67 16.65 16.82
C THR A 269 -11.23 15.23 16.48
N LEU A 270 -10.63 15.02 15.30
CA LEU A 270 -10.11 13.71 14.88
C LEU A 270 -8.97 13.24 15.78
N THR A 271 -8.12 14.16 16.24
CA THR A 271 -6.99 13.87 17.14
C THR A 271 -7.32 14.03 18.63
N ALA A 272 -8.58 14.29 18.99
CA ALA A 272 -9.04 14.57 20.35
C ALA A 272 -8.22 15.65 21.08
N GLY A 273 -7.86 16.70 20.34
CA GLY A 273 -7.01 17.80 20.78
C GLY A 273 -5.91 18.08 19.77
N GLU A 274 -5.09 19.07 20.08
CA GLU A 274 -4.03 19.53 19.19
C GLU A 274 -2.82 18.59 19.20
N LEU A 275 -2.10 18.53 18.08
CA LEU A 275 -0.77 17.90 18.03
C LEU A 275 0.28 18.89 18.54
N ASP A 276 0.57 18.78 19.83
CA ASP A 276 1.36 19.70 20.64
C ASP A 276 2.80 19.24 20.90
N GLY A 277 3.16 18.01 20.51
CA GLY A 277 4.53 17.52 20.59
C GLY A 277 4.73 16.16 19.94
N GLY A 278 6.00 15.75 19.84
CA GLY A 278 6.39 14.44 19.32
C GLY A 278 6.59 14.40 17.80
N THR A 279 6.74 13.19 17.28
CA THR A 279 6.98 12.95 15.84
C THR A 279 5.68 12.55 15.14
N VAL A 280 5.36 13.25 14.05
CA VAL A 280 4.17 13.02 13.23
C VAL A 280 4.60 12.59 11.83
N SER A 281 4.15 11.42 11.41
CA SER A 281 4.31 10.92 10.05
C SER A 281 3.04 11.19 9.26
N ILE A 282 3.16 11.78 8.07
CA ILE A 282 2.06 11.98 7.12
C ILE A 282 2.36 11.14 5.88
N GLU A 283 1.59 10.07 5.68
CA GLU A 283 1.77 9.09 4.62
C GLU A 283 0.62 9.12 3.64
N GLY A 284 0.89 8.75 2.39
CA GLY A 284 -0.15 8.62 1.39
C GLY A 284 0.35 8.63 -0.04
N ASN A 285 -0.53 8.24 -0.96
CA ASN A 285 -0.24 8.25 -2.38
C ASN A 285 -0.13 9.67 -2.98
N THR A 286 0.31 9.78 -4.22
CA THR A 286 0.56 11.06 -4.89
C THR A 286 -0.74 11.87 -5.03
N GLY A 287 -0.67 13.16 -4.67
CA GLY A 287 -1.82 14.07 -4.71
C GLY A 287 -2.93 13.78 -3.69
N SER A 288 -2.65 12.97 -2.66
CA SER A 288 -3.51 12.82 -1.48
C SER A 288 -3.61 14.08 -0.64
N GLY A 289 -2.69 15.05 -0.77
CA GLY A 289 -2.71 16.32 -0.05
C GLY A 289 -1.76 16.41 1.15
N LYS A 290 -0.70 15.60 1.20
CA LYS A 290 0.28 15.57 2.30
C LYS A 290 0.93 16.92 2.57
N THR A 291 1.48 17.55 1.53
CA THR A 291 2.05 18.91 1.56
C THR A 291 1.07 19.91 2.14
N ILE A 292 -0.16 19.90 1.62
CA ILE A 292 -1.21 20.80 2.06
C ILE A 292 -1.55 20.56 3.54
N LEU A 293 -1.63 19.31 4.00
CA LEU A 293 -1.85 19.03 5.42
C LEU A 293 -0.70 19.55 6.29
N SER A 294 0.55 19.36 5.86
CA SER A 294 1.75 19.87 6.52
C SER A 294 1.71 21.40 6.65
N GLU A 295 1.44 22.10 5.55
CA GLU A 295 1.30 23.56 5.51
C GLU A 295 0.16 24.07 6.40
N GLN A 296 -0.98 23.36 6.43
CA GLN A 296 -2.10 23.76 7.29
C GLN A 296 -1.82 23.58 8.78
N LEU A 297 -1.19 22.46 9.14
CA LEU A 297 -0.75 22.25 10.52
C LEU A 297 0.26 23.34 10.93
N MET A 298 1.18 23.71 10.04
CA MET A 298 2.16 24.76 10.29
C MET A 298 1.49 26.12 10.48
N PHE A 299 0.53 26.46 9.62
CA PHE A 299 -0.18 27.74 9.72
C PHE A 299 -0.99 27.85 11.02
N GLU A 300 -1.59 26.75 11.48
CA GLU A 300 -2.27 26.71 12.78
C GLU A 300 -1.32 26.89 13.97
N ASP A 301 -0.10 26.36 13.90
CA ASP A 301 0.94 26.63 14.90
C ASP A 301 1.38 28.10 14.89
N LEU A 302 1.60 28.67 13.70
CA LEU A 302 1.98 30.08 13.55
C LEU A 302 0.92 31.02 14.12
N LYS A 303 -0.36 30.73 13.88
CA LYS A 303 -1.49 31.47 14.46
C LYS A 303 -1.51 31.44 15.99
N ARG A 304 -0.93 30.40 16.60
CA ARG A 304 -0.78 30.26 18.05
C ARG A 304 0.52 30.87 18.58
N GLY A 305 1.29 31.53 17.72
CA GLY A 305 2.58 32.12 18.06
C GLY A 305 3.69 31.09 18.28
N ARG A 306 3.50 29.84 17.84
CA ARG A 306 4.56 28.82 17.88
C ARG A 306 5.51 29.06 16.70
N PRO A 307 6.83 29.16 16.94
CA PRO A 307 7.79 29.24 15.84
C PRO A 307 7.78 27.95 15.02
N CYS A 308 7.92 28.09 13.71
CA CYS A 308 7.91 26.99 12.76
C CYS A 308 9.15 27.05 11.86
N ILE A 309 9.71 25.87 11.59
CA ILE A 309 10.72 25.67 10.55
C ILE A 309 10.10 24.82 9.47
N PHE A 310 10.13 25.28 8.22
CA PHE A 310 9.68 24.51 7.06
C PHE A 310 10.88 24.12 6.20
N VAL A 311 11.13 22.83 6.07
CA VAL A 311 12.19 22.27 5.22
C VAL A 311 11.57 21.86 3.90
N SER A 312 11.93 22.56 2.83
CA SER A 312 11.44 22.29 1.48
C SER A 312 12.48 21.49 0.70
N THR A 313 12.16 20.24 0.38
CA THR A 313 13.00 19.38 -0.47
C THR A 313 12.28 18.92 -1.73
N SER A 314 10.96 19.12 -1.81
CA SER A 314 10.15 18.68 -2.96
C SER A 314 9.85 19.81 -3.96
N ASP A 315 9.94 21.07 -3.55
CA ASP A 315 9.63 22.23 -4.37
C ASP A 315 10.38 23.48 -3.88
N PHE A 316 10.41 24.54 -4.69
CA PHE A 316 11.00 25.82 -4.31
C PHE A 316 10.23 26.49 -3.16
N PRO A 317 10.91 27.11 -2.18
CA PRO A 317 10.24 27.89 -1.13
C PRO A 317 9.30 28.98 -1.67
N SER A 318 9.58 29.57 -2.83
CA SER A 318 8.69 30.53 -3.50
C SER A 318 7.36 29.90 -3.96
N ASN A 319 7.40 28.65 -4.42
CA ASN A 319 6.22 27.90 -4.84
C ASN A 319 5.38 27.49 -3.63
N VAL A 320 6.03 27.04 -2.55
CA VAL A 320 5.37 26.77 -1.27
C VAL A 320 4.63 28.01 -0.76
N ARG A 321 5.27 29.18 -0.72
CA ARG A 321 4.63 30.45 -0.34
C ARG A 321 3.43 30.79 -1.23
N SER A 322 3.58 30.62 -2.54
CA SER A 322 2.52 30.91 -3.51
C SER A 322 1.32 29.95 -3.34
N GLY A 323 1.60 28.67 -3.11
CA GLY A 323 0.58 27.65 -2.81
C GLY A 323 -0.16 27.95 -1.52
N MET A 324 0.57 28.22 -0.42
CA MET A 324 -0.02 28.63 0.85
C MET A 324 -0.92 29.87 0.70
N LYS A 325 -0.45 30.89 -0.02
CA LYS A 325 -1.24 32.10 -0.30
C LYS A 325 -2.51 31.80 -1.09
N SER A 326 -2.45 30.93 -2.10
CA SER A 326 -3.64 30.51 -2.87
C SER A 326 -4.70 29.81 -2.01
N MET A 327 -4.27 29.16 -0.92
CA MET A 327 -5.16 28.54 0.07
C MET A 327 -5.62 29.49 1.18
N GLY A 328 -5.28 30.78 1.10
CA GLY A 328 -5.62 31.78 2.11
C GLY A 328 -4.72 31.75 3.36
N LEU A 329 -3.57 31.06 3.28
CA LEU A 329 -2.59 30.96 4.37
C LEU A 329 -1.47 31.99 4.16
N GLU A 330 -1.72 33.23 4.58
CA GLU A 330 -0.72 34.28 4.41
C GLU A 330 0.41 34.14 5.45
N VAL A 331 1.60 33.74 5.00
CA VAL A 331 2.75 33.47 5.88
C VAL A 331 3.77 34.60 5.98
N LYS A 332 3.69 35.60 5.10
CA LYS A 332 4.69 36.67 4.99
C LYS A 332 4.95 37.42 6.30
N GLY A 333 3.90 37.71 7.07
CA GLY A 333 4.03 38.38 8.37
C GLY A 333 4.78 37.54 9.40
N TYR A 334 4.59 36.21 9.38
CA TYR A 334 5.28 35.30 10.28
C TYR A 334 6.77 35.18 9.94
N GLU A 335 7.13 35.19 8.66
CA GLU A 335 8.53 35.23 8.23
C GLU A 335 9.22 36.52 8.68
N GLN A 336 8.57 37.68 8.48
CA GLN A 336 9.11 38.98 8.90
C GLN A 336 9.29 39.08 10.41
N SER A 337 8.40 38.46 11.19
CA SER A 337 8.49 38.41 12.65
C SER A 337 9.49 37.36 13.18
N GLY A 338 10.10 36.56 12.29
CA GLY A 338 10.98 35.44 12.64
C GLY A 338 10.27 34.23 13.26
N LEU A 339 8.94 34.17 13.17
CA LEU A 339 8.16 33.01 13.60
C LEU A 339 8.16 31.87 12.56
N LEU A 340 8.34 32.17 11.28
CA LEU A 340 8.53 31.15 10.23
C LEU A 340 9.93 31.27 9.64
N THR A 341 10.64 30.14 9.52
CA THR A 341 11.92 30.06 8.81
C THR A 341 11.90 28.93 7.81
N PHE A 342 12.24 29.23 6.55
CA PHE A 342 12.43 28.22 5.51
C PHE A 342 13.87 27.69 5.51
N VAL A 343 14.01 26.39 5.30
CA VAL A 343 15.27 25.73 4.98
C VAL A 343 15.13 25.11 3.60
N ASP A 344 15.92 25.59 2.66
CA ASP A 344 15.83 25.18 1.26
C ASP A 344 16.79 24.04 0.95
N GLY A 345 16.23 22.89 0.58
CA GLY A 345 16.96 21.77 0.00
C GLY A 345 16.66 21.53 -1.47
N TYR A 346 15.75 22.28 -2.09
CA TYR A 346 15.33 22.02 -3.46
C TYR A 346 16.10 22.87 -4.49
N SER A 347 16.40 24.14 -4.19
CA SER A 347 16.99 25.03 -5.22
C SER A 347 18.33 24.53 -5.77
N ALA A 348 19.21 24.04 -4.91
CA ALA A 348 20.49 23.48 -5.33
C ALA A 348 20.32 22.22 -6.21
N GLU A 349 19.29 21.41 -5.92
CA GLU A 349 18.93 20.25 -6.73
C GLU A 349 18.46 20.66 -8.13
N ALA A 350 17.73 21.76 -8.21
CA ALA A 350 17.28 22.35 -9.47
C ALA A 350 18.36 23.16 -10.20
N GLY A 351 19.60 23.20 -9.67
CA GLY A 351 20.71 23.97 -10.25
C GLY A 351 20.55 25.49 -10.10
N GLN A 352 19.76 25.95 -9.13
CA GLN A 352 19.50 27.36 -8.86
C GLN A 352 20.09 27.80 -7.51
N GLU A 353 20.48 29.07 -7.41
CA GLU A 353 20.86 29.64 -6.13
C GLU A 353 19.63 29.87 -5.27
N SER A 354 19.69 29.43 -4.01
CA SER A 354 18.62 29.66 -3.05
C SER A 354 18.57 31.12 -2.61
N THR A 355 17.35 31.66 -2.52
CA THR A 355 17.10 32.98 -1.92
C THR A 355 16.93 32.92 -0.40
N GLU A 356 16.90 31.71 0.18
CA GLU A 356 16.71 31.52 1.61
C GLU A 356 18.02 31.68 2.38
N LYS A 357 17.92 32.24 3.60
CA LYS A 357 19.07 32.36 4.52
C LYS A 357 19.67 31.00 4.88
N PHE A 358 18.84 29.98 4.97
CA PHE A 358 19.26 28.61 5.27
C PHE A 358 19.00 27.75 4.04
N SER A 359 20.08 27.40 3.34
CA SER A 359 20.04 26.48 2.21
C SER A 359 21.10 25.41 2.35
N VAL A 360 20.87 24.26 1.73
CA VAL A 360 21.84 23.16 1.63
C VAL A 360 22.28 22.95 0.20
N PRO A 361 23.57 22.64 -0.04
CA PRO A 361 24.08 22.40 -1.40
C PRO A 361 23.64 21.05 -1.97
N SER A 362 23.28 20.10 -1.10
CA SER A 362 22.78 18.78 -1.48
C SER A 362 21.92 18.21 -0.37
N ILE A 363 20.75 17.68 -0.73
CA ILE A 363 19.86 16.97 0.21
C ILE A 363 20.41 15.62 0.67
N GLY A 364 21.41 15.07 -0.05
CA GLY A 364 22.09 13.83 0.34
C GLY A 364 23.03 14.01 1.54
N ASP A 365 23.45 15.25 1.82
CA ASP A 365 24.25 15.58 3.00
C ASP A 365 23.34 15.88 4.20
N LEU A 366 22.90 14.79 4.83
CA LEU A 366 22.05 14.84 6.02
C LEU A 366 22.70 15.57 7.20
N THR A 367 24.04 15.62 7.24
CA THR A 367 24.78 16.31 8.32
C THR A 367 24.63 17.82 8.17
N THR A 368 24.92 18.35 6.97
CA THR A 368 24.74 19.77 6.67
C THR A 368 23.28 20.18 6.80
N LEU A 369 22.35 19.35 6.33
CA LEU A 369 20.91 19.58 6.51
C LEU A 369 20.52 19.65 7.99
N GLY A 370 20.97 18.69 8.80
CA GLY A 370 20.72 18.70 10.25
C GLY A 370 21.31 19.93 10.94
N MET A 371 22.50 20.37 10.55
CA MET A 371 23.13 21.60 11.07
C MET A 371 22.36 22.86 10.66
N LYS A 372 21.87 22.95 9.42
CA LYS A 372 21.06 24.09 8.95
C LYS A 372 19.71 24.16 9.67
N ILE A 373 19.02 23.04 9.83
CA ILE A 373 17.80 22.95 10.66
C ILE A 373 18.09 23.35 12.12
N SER A 374 19.24 22.93 12.65
CA SER A 374 19.63 23.25 14.02
C SER A 374 19.95 24.73 14.22
N SER A 375 20.57 25.37 13.23
CA SER A 375 20.95 26.79 13.26
C SER A 375 19.80 27.73 12.86
N SER A 376 18.75 27.21 12.21
CA SER A 376 17.53 27.96 11.96
C SER A 376 16.59 28.04 13.17
N LEU A 377 16.87 27.29 14.25
CA LEU A 377 16.14 27.42 15.51
C LEU A 377 16.32 28.84 16.10
N PRO A 378 15.23 29.55 16.43
CA PRO A 378 15.32 30.91 16.97
C PRO A 378 15.98 30.90 18.36
N PRO A 379 17.08 31.65 18.58
CA PRO A 379 17.85 31.60 19.83
C PRO A 379 17.04 31.95 21.09
N GLN A 380 16.09 32.88 20.96
CA GLN A 380 15.27 33.39 22.08
C GLN A 380 13.88 32.74 22.18
N ARG A 381 13.50 31.90 21.21
CA ARG A 381 12.16 31.27 21.13
C ARG A 381 12.24 29.79 20.76
N SER A 382 13.35 29.13 21.06
CA SER A 382 13.57 27.73 20.68
C SER A 382 12.59 26.76 21.34
N LYS A 383 12.02 27.12 22.49
CA LYS A 383 11.07 26.28 23.22
C LYS A 383 9.72 26.22 22.48
N GLY A 384 9.27 25.01 22.15
CA GLY A 384 8.01 24.76 21.45
C GLY A 384 8.06 24.95 19.93
N THR A 385 9.23 25.17 19.34
CA THR A 385 9.38 25.29 17.89
C THR A 385 8.92 24.00 17.20
N SER A 386 8.13 24.11 16.14
CA SER A 386 7.68 22.96 15.35
C SER A 386 8.41 22.86 14.02
N LEU A 387 8.80 21.67 13.61
CA LEU A 387 9.47 21.40 12.36
C LEU A 387 8.50 20.72 11.39
N TYR A 388 8.48 21.18 10.16
CA TYR A 388 7.72 20.62 9.06
C TYR A 388 8.69 20.27 7.93
N PHE A 389 8.76 18.99 7.56
CA PHE A 389 9.70 18.48 6.58
C PHE A 389 8.94 17.88 5.39
N ASP A 390 8.96 18.59 4.26
CA ASP A 390 8.29 18.19 3.03
C ASP A 390 9.27 18.10 1.85
N SER A 391 9.73 16.91 1.47
CA SER A 391 9.37 15.56 1.93
C SER A 391 10.60 14.67 2.11
N LEU A 392 10.43 13.50 2.72
CA LEU A 392 11.50 12.49 2.77
C LEU A 392 11.70 11.76 1.42
N VAL A 393 10.82 11.96 0.44
CA VAL A 393 10.87 11.24 -0.84
C VAL A 393 12.15 11.53 -1.64
N PRO A 394 12.57 12.79 -1.82
CA PRO A 394 13.84 13.11 -2.49
C PRO A 394 15.08 12.55 -1.78
N LEU A 395 15.02 12.34 -0.46
CA LEU A 395 16.15 11.78 0.30
C LEU A 395 16.30 10.28 0.01
N ALA A 396 15.20 9.57 -0.23
CA ALA A 396 15.17 8.13 -0.50
C ALA A 396 15.99 7.72 -1.73
N SER A 397 16.15 8.61 -2.72
CA SER A 397 16.94 8.34 -3.91
C SER A 397 18.43 8.66 -3.77
N LYS A 398 18.84 9.41 -2.73
CA LYS A 398 20.21 9.94 -2.58
C LYS A 398 20.94 9.45 -1.35
N THR A 399 20.22 8.88 -0.39
CA THR A 399 20.77 8.49 0.89
C THR A 399 20.33 7.08 1.25
N LYS A 400 21.19 6.36 1.98
CA LYS A 400 20.89 5.00 2.43
C LYS A 400 19.66 4.98 3.35
N PRO A 401 18.78 3.98 3.22
CA PRO A 401 17.63 3.75 4.11
C PRO A 401 17.88 4.03 5.59
N GLU A 402 18.93 3.43 6.15
CA GLU A 402 19.24 3.49 7.59
C GLU A 402 19.64 4.90 8.03
N SER A 403 20.26 5.66 7.13
CA SER A 403 20.68 7.05 7.38
C SER A 403 19.48 7.99 7.42
N ILE A 404 18.46 7.77 6.58
CA ILE A 404 17.21 8.53 6.61
C ILE A 404 16.48 8.29 7.92
N VAL A 405 16.36 7.03 8.32
CA VAL A 405 15.75 6.66 9.61
C VAL A 405 16.48 7.36 10.73
N SER A 406 17.80 7.18 10.84
CA SER A 406 18.66 7.80 11.87
C SER A 406 18.51 9.33 11.93
N PHE A 407 18.45 9.99 10.77
CA PHE A 407 18.24 11.43 10.67
C PHE A 407 16.87 11.85 11.21
N VAL A 408 15.79 11.17 10.82
CA VAL A 408 14.45 11.43 11.34
C VAL A 408 14.39 11.20 12.85
N GLN A 409 15.04 10.15 13.38
CA GLN A 409 15.10 9.93 14.84
C GLN A 409 15.82 11.09 15.55
N SER A 410 16.98 11.49 15.04
CA SER A 410 17.83 12.51 15.64
C SER A 410 17.14 13.87 15.67
N ILE A 411 16.58 14.29 14.53
CA ILE A 411 15.84 15.55 14.42
C ILE A 411 14.54 15.48 15.22
N GLY A 412 13.79 14.38 15.14
CA GLY A 412 12.57 14.19 15.92
C GLY A 412 12.82 14.26 17.44
N ALA A 413 13.87 13.60 17.93
CA ALA A 413 14.27 13.65 19.32
C ALA A 413 14.68 15.07 19.75
N LYS A 414 15.41 15.79 18.90
CA LYS A 414 15.79 17.18 19.16
C LYS A 414 14.57 18.11 19.26
N MET A 415 13.64 18.01 18.31
CA MET A 415 12.39 18.80 18.33
C MET A 415 11.54 18.48 19.55
N LYS A 416 11.47 17.20 19.93
CA LYS A 416 10.79 16.75 21.15
C LYS A 416 11.46 17.29 22.41
N GLY A 417 12.80 17.33 22.46
CA GLY A 417 13.57 17.83 23.60
C GLY A 417 13.35 19.32 23.89
N ILE A 418 13.03 20.13 22.88
CA ILE A 418 12.66 21.54 23.05
C ILE A 418 11.14 21.75 23.27
N GLY A 419 10.37 20.66 23.43
CA GLY A 419 8.92 20.70 23.63
C GLY A 419 8.12 21.02 22.36
N GLY A 420 8.72 20.81 21.19
CA GLY A 420 8.09 20.98 19.89
C GLY A 420 7.62 19.66 19.28
N LYS A 421 7.14 19.74 18.03
CA LYS A 421 6.86 18.58 17.18
C LYS A 421 7.69 18.58 15.91
N ALA A 422 7.85 17.41 15.31
CA ALA A 422 8.45 17.24 14.00
C ALA A 422 7.48 16.47 13.10
N VAL A 423 7.05 17.11 12.01
CA VAL A 423 6.13 16.57 11.03
C VAL A 423 6.90 16.20 9.77
N PHE A 424 6.81 14.95 9.34
CA PHE A 424 7.48 14.44 8.15
C PHE A 424 6.45 13.92 7.16
N THR A 425 6.56 14.31 5.89
CA THR A 425 5.71 13.74 4.83
C THR A 425 6.46 12.64 4.06
N LEU A 426 5.78 11.52 3.83
CA LEU A 426 6.30 10.36 3.10
C LEU A 426 5.40 10.01 1.93
N GLY A 427 6.01 9.47 0.88
CA GLY A 427 5.31 9.00 -0.31
C GLY A 427 5.62 7.52 -0.60
N PRO A 428 4.91 6.92 -1.58
CA PRO A 428 5.04 5.50 -1.91
C PRO A 428 6.41 5.12 -2.48
N SER A 429 7.27 6.10 -2.81
CA SER A 429 8.63 5.89 -3.30
C SER A 429 9.66 5.61 -2.19
N VAL A 430 9.27 5.75 -0.92
CA VAL A 430 10.12 5.35 0.21
C VAL A 430 10.02 3.83 0.38
N ASP A 431 11.15 3.17 0.63
CA ASP A 431 11.20 1.73 0.87
C ASP A 431 10.19 1.31 1.96
N PRO A 432 9.36 0.26 1.75
CA PRO A 432 8.34 -0.16 2.72
C PRO A 432 8.89 -0.50 4.10
N MET A 433 10.12 -1.03 4.19
CA MET A 433 10.78 -1.32 5.46
C MET A 433 11.17 -0.03 6.19
N VAL A 434 11.66 0.98 5.46
CA VAL A 434 11.93 2.32 6.02
C VAL A 434 10.65 2.99 6.47
N GLN A 435 9.60 2.94 5.64
CA GLN A 435 8.30 3.51 5.99
C GLN A 435 7.78 2.90 7.29
N LYS A 436 7.78 1.57 7.40
CA LYS A 436 7.34 0.87 8.61
C LYS A 436 8.19 1.23 9.83
N GLN A 437 9.52 1.33 9.69
CA GLN A 437 10.39 1.78 10.78
C GLN A 437 10.05 3.20 11.24
N LEU A 438 9.78 4.12 10.30
CA LEU A 438 9.38 5.49 10.62
C LEU A 438 7.98 5.54 11.26
N GLU A 439 7.04 4.71 10.82
CA GLU A 439 5.72 4.52 11.44
C GLU A 439 5.84 4.05 12.89
N ASP A 440 6.66 3.02 13.14
CA ASP A 440 6.89 2.42 14.46
C ASP A 440 7.46 3.44 15.45
N MET A 441 8.36 4.30 14.97
CA MET A 441 8.98 5.35 15.75
C MET A 441 8.09 6.56 15.99
N SER A 442 7.18 6.85 15.07
CA SER A 442 6.33 8.04 15.13
C SER A 442 5.35 7.98 16.30
N ASP A 443 5.16 9.12 16.97
CA ASP A 443 4.15 9.30 18.01
C ASP A 443 2.75 9.44 17.41
N CYS A 444 2.63 9.98 16.19
CA CYS A 444 1.40 10.04 15.41
C CYS A 444 1.65 9.63 13.95
N VAL A 445 0.74 8.87 13.36
CA VAL A 445 0.75 8.51 11.93
C VAL A 445 -0.60 8.92 11.34
N VAL A 446 -0.56 9.80 10.35
CA VAL A 446 -1.71 10.24 9.55
C VAL A 446 -1.61 9.62 8.17
N GLN A 447 -2.59 8.79 7.81
CA GLN A 447 -2.66 8.16 6.50
C GLN A 447 -3.66 8.91 5.62
N MET A 448 -3.25 9.23 4.40
CA MET A 448 -4.01 9.99 3.43
C MET A 448 -4.10 9.23 2.11
N GLU A 449 -5.26 9.25 1.47
CA GLU A 449 -5.47 8.59 0.18
C GLU A 449 -6.25 9.49 -0.76
N ALA A 450 -5.73 9.65 -1.98
CA ALA A 450 -6.49 10.08 -3.14
C ALA A 450 -7.03 8.84 -3.86
N PHE A 451 -8.32 8.83 -4.13
CA PHE A 451 -8.99 7.77 -4.89
C PHE A 451 -10.02 8.38 -5.82
N GLU A 452 -10.42 7.63 -6.82
CA GLU A 452 -11.45 8.05 -7.76
C GLU A 452 -12.79 7.41 -7.38
N GLU A 453 -13.83 8.25 -7.25
CA GLU A 453 -15.18 7.80 -6.96
C GLU A 453 -16.13 8.44 -7.97
N ARG A 454 -16.72 7.62 -8.86
CA ARG A 454 -17.65 8.08 -9.91
C ARG A 454 -17.05 9.14 -10.84
N GLY A 455 -15.80 8.97 -11.28
CA GLY A 455 -15.12 9.94 -12.14
C GLY A 455 -14.64 11.20 -11.41
N VAL A 456 -14.87 11.30 -10.09
CA VAL A 456 -14.46 12.46 -9.29
C VAL A 456 -13.34 12.04 -8.34
N ARG A 457 -12.21 12.75 -8.43
CA ARG A 457 -11.10 12.55 -7.49
C ARG A 457 -11.51 13.00 -6.09
N ARG A 458 -11.51 12.08 -5.14
CA ARG A 458 -11.78 12.32 -3.73
C ARG A 458 -10.54 12.06 -2.89
N ARG A 459 -10.53 12.65 -1.69
CA ARG A 459 -9.45 12.50 -0.73
C ARG A 459 -10.02 12.13 0.62
N ARG A 460 -9.34 11.22 1.31
CA ARG A 460 -9.67 10.82 2.67
C ARG A 460 -8.43 10.76 3.52
N LEU A 461 -8.59 11.00 4.82
CA LEU A 461 -7.54 10.83 5.80
C LEU A 461 -8.05 10.07 7.02
N LYS A 462 -7.16 9.34 7.68
CA LYS A 462 -7.40 8.73 8.98
C LYS A 462 -6.16 8.93 9.86
N ILE A 463 -6.39 8.97 11.16
CA ILE A 463 -5.31 8.85 12.14
C ILE A 463 -5.10 7.34 12.32
N ALA A 464 -3.97 6.81 11.85
CA ALA A 464 -3.63 5.39 11.95
C ALA A 464 -3.01 5.05 13.31
N LYS A 465 -2.28 6.01 13.88
CA LYS A 465 -1.63 5.89 15.18
C LYS A 465 -1.62 7.26 15.86
N LEU A 466 -1.93 7.29 17.14
CA LEU A 466 -1.68 8.44 18.00
C LEU A 466 -1.38 7.92 19.41
N ARG A 467 -0.17 8.18 19.90
CA ARG A 467 0.23 7.84 21.26
C ARG A 467 -0.36 8.84 22.26
N ALA A 468 -0.48 8.41 23.52
CA ALA A 468 -0.93 9.19 24.66
C ALA A 468 -2.41 9.61 24.70
N ARG A 469 -3.19 9.56 23.60
CA ARG A 469 -4.62 9.92 23.59
C ARG A 469 -5.45 9.06 22.64
N ARG A 470 -6.75 8.94 22.94
CA ARG A 470 -7.73 8.38 22.01
C ARG A 470 -7.89 9.31 20.82
N HIS A 471 -8.12 8.75 19.64
CA HIS A 471 -8.38 9.50 18.41
C HIS A 471 -9.62 8.92 17.73
N GLN A 472 -10.19 9.65 16.78
CA GLN A 472 -11.29 9.14 15.98
C GLN A 472 -10.76 8.10 14.99
N GLU A 473 -11.27 6.89 15.11
CA GLU A 473 -10.97 5.80 14.17
C GLU A 473 -11.74 5.97 12.86
N GLY A 474 -11.16 5.44 11.78
CA GLY A 474 -11.78 5.40 10.46
C GLY A 474 -11.46 6.58 9.54
N TRP A 475 -11.93 6.45 8.30
CA TRP A 475 -11.65 7.40 7.22
C TRP A 475 -12.58 8.61 7.23
N ASN A 476 -11.99 9.80 7.14
CA ASN A 476 -12.67 11.08 7.03
C ASN A 476 -12.39 11.69 5.66
N VAL A 477 -13.46 11.97 4.91
CA VAL A 477 -13.35 12.59 3.57
C VAL A 477 -13.12 14.08 3.74
N PHE A 478 -12.24 14.64 2.91
CA PHE A 478 -11.99 16.07 2.86
C PHE A 478 -11.83 16.57 1.43
N ALA A 479 -12.01 17.88 1.24
CA ALA A 479 -11.71 18.59 0.02
C ALA A 479 -10.64 19.65 0.28
N ILE A 480 -10.00 20.10 -0.80
CA ILE A 480 -9.10 21.24 -0.79
C ILE A 480 -9.84 22.31 -1.59
N GLU A 481 -10.17 23.43 -0.94
CA GLU A 481 -10.81 24.59 -1.57
C GLU A 481 -9.86 25.77 -1.61
N ASP A 482 -9.83 26.48 -2.74
CA ASP A 482 -9.07 27.72 -2.89
C ASP A 482 -9.53 28.76 -1.85
N GLY A 483 -8.56 29.47 -1.27
CA GLY A 483 -8.79 30.46 -0.22
C GLY A 483 -9.22 29.90 1.15
N LYS A 484 -9.42 28.59 1.30
CA LYS A 484 -9.84 27.96 2.58
C LYS A 484 -8.99 26.76 3.00
N GLY A 485 -8.27 26.14 2.07
CA GLY A 485 -7.45 24.97 2.36
C GLY A 485 -8.27 23.69 2.57
N ILE A 486 -7.88 22.89 3.56
CA ILE A 486 -8.54 21.60 3.86
C ILE A 486 -9.87 21.83 4.57
N ILE A 487 -10.93 21.22 4.01
CA ILE A 487 -12.28 21.23 4.57
C ILE A 487 -12.79 19.81 4.69
N PHE A 488 -13.28 19.44 5.87
CA PHE A 488 -13.80 18.11 6.16
C PHE A 488 -15.28 17.98 5.84
N TYR A 489 -15.68 16.82 5.33
CA TYR A 489 -17.09 16.46 5.24
C TYR A 489 -17.51 15.75 6.54
N SER A 490 -18.17 16.48 7.44
CA SER A 490 -18.62 15.94 8.73
C SER A 490 -20.14 15.68 8.74
N LYS A 491 -20.57 14.62 9.45
CA LYS A 491 -21.98 14.42 9.81
C LYS A 491 -22.29 15.39 10.96
N LYS A 492 -23.49 15.97 11.01
CA LYS A 492 -23.88 16.97 12.06
C LYS A 492 -23.31 16.58 13.44
N PRO A 493 -22.65 17.49 14.16
CA PRO A 493 -22.29 17.22 15.55
C PRO A 493 -23.57 16.91 16.33
N LYS A 494 -23.52 15.88 17.17
CA LYS A 494 -24.55 15.65 18.18
C LYS A 494 -24.35 16.74 19.24
N THR A 495 -25.29 17.69 19.29
CA THR A 495 -25.43 18.67 20.39
C THR A 495 -25.69 17.96 21.70
#